data_AF-A0A1G9CJK3-F1
#
_entry.id   AF-A0A1G9CJK3-F1
#
_cell.length_a   1.000
_cell.length_b   1.000
_cell.length_c   1.000
_cell.angle_alpha   90.00
_cell.angle_beta   90.00
_cell.angle_gamma   90.00
#
_symmetry.space_group_name_H-M   'P 1'
#
loop_
_entity.id
_entity.type
_entity.pdbx_description
1 polymer ?
#
loop_
_entity_poly.entity_id
_entity_poly.type
_entity_poly.pdbx_seq_one_letter_code
_entity_poly.pdbx_strand_id
1 'polypeptide(L)'
;MGEGKRGKPGSELERLQIFAQLATEYFRMVELFTPDGGQVAVDSVEAERRHWVELFRAALLRKFIVPEEHVSLKLVVRALRLCNYSADVRITEGSAEAARLFTNGMIRDRQALMAEMALDDHDLFEDVLYGRLLHGDADRFRRSGWAEDYTRLSSVAAGRFDAERALKKALGVVSYGLANELLRPPEPGGDAEPPTAED
;
A
#
# COMPACT_ATOMS: atom_id res chain seq x y z
N MET A 1 5.09 -11.51 28.62
CA MET A 1 4.84 -10.06 28.43
C MET A 1 4.60 -9.86 26.95
N GLY A 2 3.39 -9.45 26.56
CA GLY A 2 2.93 -9.48 25.17
C GLY A 2 3.40 -8.28 24.36
N GLU A 3 4.22 -8.53 23.35
CA GLU A 3 4.70 -7.53 22.38
C GLU A 3 3.65 -7.16 21.30
N GLY A 4 2.40 -7.60 21.43
CA GLY A 4 1.35 -7.41 20.43
C GLY A 4 0.67 -6.04 20.37
N LYS A 5 1.30 -4.96 20.86
CA LYS A 5 0.67 -3.61 20.96
C LYS A 5 1.51 -2.43 20.47
N ARG A 6 2.66 -2.62 19.84
CA ARG A 6 3.42 -1.50 19.25
C ARG A 6 2.96 -1.27 17.81
N GLY A 7 2.15 -0.24 17.58
CA GLY A 7 1.86 0.29 16.23
C GLY A 7 0.41 0.18 15.74
N LYS A 8 -0.49 -0.48 16.48
CA LYS A 8 -1.92 -0.52 16.11
C LYS A 8 -2.58 0.82 16.47
N PRO A 9 -3.33 1.45 15.53
CA PRO A 9 -4.12 2.64 15.85
C PRO A 9 -5.11 2.34 16.98
N GLY A 10 -5.23 3.27 17.93
CA GLY A 10 -6.17 3.22 19.04
C GLY A 10 -7.62 3.52 18.64
N SER A 11 -7.86 4.10 17.46
CA SER A 11 -9.19 4.29 16.87
C SER A 11 -9.19 4.29 15.35
N GLU A 12 -10.38 4.21 14.73
CA GLU A 12 -10.53 4.36 13.27
C GLU A 12 -10.18 5.78 12.80
N LEU A 13 -10.50 6.82 13.59
CA LEU A 13 -10.08 8.18 13.26
C LEU A 13 -8.55 8.32 13.29
N GLU A 14 -7.89 7.75 14.30
CA GLU A 14 -6.43 7.73 14.39
C GLU A 14 -5.81 6.96 13.23
N ARG A 15 -6.43 5.86 12.79
CA ARG A 15 -6.01 5.12 11.59
C ARG A 15 -6.01 6.02 10.36
N LEU A 16 -7.05 6.83 10.17
CA LEU A 16 -7.15 7.78 9.05
C LEU A 16 -6.08 8.86 9.13
N GLN A 17 -5.76 9.35 10.32
CA GLN A 17 -4.70 10.34 10.53
C GLN A 17 -3.31 9.76 10.21
N ILE A 18 -2.99 8.57 10.74
CA ILE A 18 -1.72 7.88 10.45
C ILE A 18 -1.62 7.58 8.96
N PHE A 19 -2.70 7.09 8.35
CA PHE A 19 -2.76 6.87 6.91
C PHE A 19 -2.45 8.14 6.12
N ALA A 20 -3.13 9.26 6.45
CA ALA A 20 -2.93 10.52 5.76
C ALA A 20 -1.49 11.01 5.86
N GLN A 21 -0.87 10.89 7.04
CA GLN A 21 0.53 11.25 7.25
C GLN A 21 1.46 10.39 6.40
N LEU A 22 1.36 9.06 6.50
CA LEU A 22 2.24 8.14 5.79
C LEU A 22 2.08 8.24 4.26
N ALA A 23 0.83 8.34 3.77
CA ALA A 23 0.58 8.47 2.34
C ALA A 23 1.06 9.83 1.80
N THR A 24 0.97 10.90 2.60
CA THR A 24 1.55 12.20 2.23
C THR A 24 3.07 12.12 2.11
N GLU A 25 3.76 11.52 3.09
CA GLU A 25 5.21 11.34 3.02
C GLU A 25 5.64 10.44 1.85
N TYR A 26 4.86 9.40 1.58
CA TYR A 26 5.05 8.56 0.40
C TYR A 26 4.99 9.38 -0.90
N PHE A 27 3.94 10.18 -1.12
CA PHE A 27 3.82 10.99 -2.33
C PHE A 27 4.86 12.11 -2.40
N ARG A 28 5.26 12.67 -1.25
CA ARG A 28 6.36 13.64 -1.19
C ARG A 28 7.68 13.01 -1.65
N MET A 29 7.96 11.78 -1.23
CA MET A 29 9.10 11.01 -1.74
C MET A 29 8.98 10.75 -3.25
N VAL A 30 7.80 10.37 -3.73
CA VAL A 30 7.56 10.22 -5.18
C VAL A 30 7.87 11.52 -5.93
N GLU A 31 7.47 12.67 -5.42
CA GLU A 31 7.78 13.96 -6.04
C GLU A 31 9.29 14.26 -6.02
N LEU A 32 9.93 14.15 -4.86
CA LEU A 32 11.36 14.48 -4.65
C LEU A 32 12.33 13.62 -5.46
N PHE A 33 11.96 12.35 -5.71
CA PHE A 33 12.82 11.40 -6.41
C PHE A 33 12.36 11.14 -7.86
N THR A 34 11.55 12.04 -8.43
CA THR A 34 11.18 11.94 -9.84
C THR A 34 12.42 12.10 -10.72
N PRO A 35 12.74 11.15 -11.61
CA PRO A 35 13.91 11.26 -12.46
C PRO A 35 13.75 12.38 -13.49
N ASP A 36 14.84 13.07 -13.79
CA ASP A 36 14.89 14.03 -14.89
C ASP A 36 14.58 13.29 -16.20
N GLY A 37 13.56 13.72 -16.96
CA GLY A 37 13.01 13.00 -18.12
C GLY A 37 13.95 12.78 -19.32
N GLY A 38 15.25 13.03 -19.17
CA GLY A 38 16.27 12.73 -20.16
C GLY A 38 16.44 11.22 -20.40
N GLN A 39 16.76 10.87 -21.63
CA GLN A 39 17.21 9.53 -21.98
C GLN A 39 18.57 9.26 -21.31
N VAL A 40 18.71 8.06 -20.76
CA VAL A 40 19.90 7.62 -20.06
C VAL A 40 20.35 6.29 -20.66
N ALA A 41 21.66 6.10 -20.80
CA ALA A 41 22.21 4.82 -21.22
C ALA A 41 21.82 3.71 -20.23
N VAL A 42 21.42 2.55 -20.77
CA VAL A 42 20.84 1.43 -20.01
C VAL A 42 21.79 0.92 -18.92
N ASP A 43 23.10 0.89 -19.20
CA ASP A 43 24.12 0.36 -18.28
C ASP A 43 24.77 1.44 -17.39
N SER A 44 24.13 2.61 -17.27
CA SER A 44 24.66 3.70 -16.44
C SER A 44 24.22 3.60 -14.98
N VAL A 45 25.03 4.18 -14.09
CA VAL A 45 24.69 4.35 -12.67
C VAL A 45 23.35 5.09 -12.47
N GLU A 46 23.01 6.02 -13.36
CA GLU A 46 21.74 6.75 -13.28
C GLU A 46 20.55 5.85 -13.66
N ALA A 47 20.69 4.95 -14.64
CA ALA A 47 19.65 3.95 -14.94
C ALA A 47 19.45 2.99 -13.76
N GLU A 48 20.55 2.55 -13.12
CA GLU A 48 20.50 1.72 -11.91
C GLU A 48 19.82 2.46 -10.74
N ARG A 49 20.17 3.74 -10.51
CA ARG A 49 19.55 4.58 -9.49
C ARG A 49 18.04 4.72 -9.71
N ARG A 50 17.60 5.00 -10.94
CA ARG A 50 16.18 5.10 -11.29
C ARG A 50 15.44 3.81 -11.00
N HIS A 51 16.04 2.69 -11.38
CA HIS A 51 15.48 1.37 -11.12
C HIS A 51 15.29 1.13 -9.61
N TRP A 52 16.31 1.43 -8.80
CA TRP A 52 16.22 1.31 -7.35
C TRP A 52 15.13 2.18 -6.74
N VAL A 53 15.01 3.43 -7.18
CA VAL A 53 13.94 4.33 -6.72
C VAL A 53 12.55 3.71 -6.97
N GLU A 54 12.32 3.11 -8.15
CA GLU A 54 11.04 2.47 -8.44
C GLU A 54 10.79 1.21 -7.61
N LEU A 55 11.82 0.42 -7.32
CA LEU A 55 11.72 -0.71 -6.39
C LEU A 55 11.38 -0.24 -4.97
N PHE A 56 12.03 0.80 -4.48
CA PHE A 56 11.74 1.40 -3.17
C PHE A 56 10.31 1.94 -3.10
N ARG A 57 9.82 2.59 -4.15
CA ARG A 57 8.43 3.05 -4.25
C ARG A 57 7.45 1.89 -4.15
N ALA A 58 7.67 0.83 -4.92
CA ALA A 58 6.84 -0.38 -4.86
C ALA A 58 6.88 -1.03 -3.46
N ALA A 59 8.04 -1.04 -2.82
CA ALA A 59 8.22 -1.56 -1.45
C ALA A 59 7.39 -0.78 -0.42
N LEU A 60 7.48 0.55 -0.44
CA LEU A 60 6.79 1.41 0.51
C LEU A 60 5.27 1.32 0.37
N LEU A 61 4.76 1.15 -0.85
CA LEU A 61 3.33 0.95 -1.08
C LEU A 61 2.76 -0.28 -0.38
N ARG A 62 3.60 -1.27 -0.07
CA ARG A 62 3.20 -2.47 0.69
C ARG A 62 2.40 -2.11 1.93
N LYS A 63 2.81 -1.04 2.61
CA LYS A 63 2.19 -0.54 3.84
C LYS A 63 0.68 -0.29 3.69
N PHE A 64 0.21 -0.01 2.48
CA PHE A 64 -1.17 0.33 2.17
C PHE A 64 -1.94 -0.78 1.47
N ILE A 65 -1.29 -1.83 0.97
CA ILE A 65 -1.98 -2.88 0.19
C ILE A 65 -2.05 -4.23 0.91
N VAL A 66 -1.17 -4.48 1.88
CA VAL A 66 -1.15 -5.73 2.64
C VAL A 66 -2.32 -5.78 3.61
N PRO A 67 -3.17 -6.82 3.60
CA PRO A 67 -4.35 -6.88 4.46
C PRO A 67 -4.06 -6.78 5.95
N GLU A 68 -2.93 -7.32 6.40
CA GLU A 68 -2.48 -7.37 7.80
C GLU A 68 -1.99 -6.01 8.29
N GLU A 69 -1.66 -5.10 7.37
CA GLU A 69 -1.18 -3.78 7.71
C GLU A 69 -2.29 -2.90 8.26
N HIS A 70 -1.96 -2.15 9.32
CA HIS A 70 -2.94 -1.34 10.04
C HIS A 70 -3.46 -0.15 9.23
N VAL A 71 -2.77 0.27 8.17
CA VAL A 71 -3.23 1.35 7.29
C VAL A 71 -3.49 0.85 5.87
N SER A 72 -3.83 -0.44 5.73
CA SER A 72 -4.25 -1.00 4.46
C SER A 72 -5.48 -0.29 3.90
N LEU A 73 -5.56 -0.15 2.58
CA LEU A 73 -6.63 0.58 1.89
C LEU A 73 -8.01 0.00 2.21
N LYS A 74 -8.11 -1.32 2.41
CA LYS A 74 -9.33 -1.97 2.90
C LYS A 74 -9.78 -1.41 4.24
N LEU A 75 -8.86 -1.31 5.21
CA LEU A 75 -9.16 -0.78 6.55
C LEU A 75 -9.42 0.73 6.50
N VAL A 76 -8.70 1.48 5.66
CA VAL A 76 -8.90 2.92 5.47
C VAL A 76 -10.28 3.22 4.89
N VAL A 77 -10.72 2.49 3.86
CA VAL A 77 -12.08 2.66 3.30
C VAL A 77 -13.14 2.31 4.35
N ARG A 78 -12.93 1.27 5.15
CA ARG A 78 -13.83 0.93 6.25
C ARG A 78 -13.89 2.07 7.28
N ALA A 79 -12.73 2.59 7.70
CA ALA A 79 -12.61 3.69 8.64
C ALA A 79 -13.31 4.96 8.13
N LEU A 80 -13.14 5.30 6.84
CA LEU A 80 -13.84 6.42 6.20
C LEU A 80 -15.37 6.31 6.33
N ARG A 81 -15.93 5.12 6.11
CA ARG A 81 -17.38 4.89 6.25
C ARG A 81 -17.85 5.07 7.69
N LEU A 82 -17.10 4.53 8.65
CA LEU A 82 -17.45 4.61 10.07
C LEU A 82 -17.28 6.02 10.64
N CYS A 83 -16.30 6.77 10.14
CA CYS A 83 -16.00 8.11 10.64
C CYS A 83 -16.80 9.23 9.95
N ASN A 84 -17.46 8.98 8.82
CA ASN A 84 -18.24 9.98 8.08
C ASN A 84 -19.58 10.34 8.79
N TYR A 85 -19.48 11.00 9.95
CA TYR A 85 -20.63 11.31 10.80
C TYR A 85 -21.61 12.29 10.15
N SER A 86 -21.12 13.14 9.26
CA SER A 86 -21.93 14.15 8.56
C SER A 86 -22.71 13.58 7.37
N ALA A 87 -22.49 12.29 7.04
CA ALA A 87 -22.99 11.64 5.84
C ALA A 87 -22.65 12.43 4.55
N ASP A 88 -21.47 13.06 4.50
CA ASP A 88 -21.03 13.83 3.34
C ASP A 88 -20.95 12.93 2.10
N VAL A 89 -21.59 13.39 1.01
CA VAL A 89 -21.71 12.63 -0.24
C VAL A 89 -20.36 12.45 -0.92
N ARG A 90 -19.46 13.45 -0.86
CA ARG A 90 -18.14 13.38 -1.50
C ARG A 90 -17.26 12.35 -0.78
N ILE A 91 -17.34 12.27 0.54
CA ILE A 91 -16.65 11.23 1.31
C ILE A 91 -17.21 9.86 0.95
N THR A 92 -18.54 9.72 0.86
CA THR A 92 -19.20 8.45 0.54
C THR A 92 -18.82 7.94 -0.85
N GLU A 93 -19.04 8.77 -1.88
CA GLU A 93 -18.73 8.44 -3.28
C GLU A 93 -17.23 8.25 -3.49
N GLY A 94 -16.41 9.13 -2.91
CA GLY A 94 -14.96 9.05 -2.99
C GLY A 94 -14.39 7.78 -2.34
N SER A 95 -14.94 7.36 -1.20
CA SER A 95 -14.57 6.10 -0.54
C SER A 95 -14.97 4.89 -1.37
N ALA A 96 -16.15 4.92 -2.00
CA ALA A 96 -16.60 3.86 -2.90
C ALA A 96 -15.73 3.77 -4.16
N GLU A 97 -15.30 4.91 -4.72
CA GLU A 97 -14.36 4.96 -5.83
C GLU A 97 -12.99 4.42 -5.44
N ALA A 98 -12.45 4.82 -4.28
CA ALA A 98 -11.19 4.27 -3.77
C ALA A 98 -11.25 2.74 -3.59
N ALA A 99 -12.36 2.22 -3.07
CA ALA A 99 -12.58 0.78 -2.98
C ALA A 99 -12.67 0.09 -4.35
N ARG A 100 -13.27 0.73 -5.37
CA ARG A 100 -13.32 0.17 -6.73
C ARG A 100 -11.96 0.13 -7.39
N LEU A 101 -11.14 1.16 -7.16
CA LEU A 101 -9.76 1.20 -7.64
C LEU A 101 -8.89 0.16 -6.94
N PHE A 102 -9.14 -0.11 -5.65
CA PHE A 102 -8.44 -1.14 -4.90
C PHE A 102 -9.03 -2.53 -5.20
N THR A 103 -8.63 -3.10 -6.32
CA THR A 103 -9.17 -4.39 -6.78
C THR A 103 -8.67 -5.55 -5.92
N ASN A 104 -9.47 -6.60 -5.85
CA ASN A 104 -9.00 -7.87 -5.31
C ASN A 104 -7.79 -8.40 -6.09
N GLY A 105 -7.58 -8.04 -7.36
CA GLY A 105 -6.36 -8.37 -8.12
C GLY A 105 -5.09 -7.76 -7.53
N MET A 106 -5.13 -6.54 -6.98
CA MET A 106 -3.96 -5.97 -6.29
C MET A 106 -3.52 -6.78 -5.05
N ILE A 107 -4.45 -7.54 -4.46
CA ILE A 107 -4.20 -8.47 -3.36
C ILE A 107 -3.97 -9.90 -3.88
N ARG A 108 -4.75 -10.35 -4.87
CA ARG A 108 -4.83 -11.71 -5.40
C ARG A 108 -3.87 -11.99 -6.54
N ASP A 109 -3.60 -11.05 -7.44
CA ASP A 109 -2.52 -11.16 -8.43
C ASP A 109 -1.19 -11.17 -7.70
N ARG A 110 -1.09 -10.52 -6.53
CA ARG A 110 0.00 -10.77 -5.59
C ARG A 110 -0.07 -12.16 -4.99
N GLN A 111 -1.22 -12.65 -4.49
CA GLN A 111 -1.31 -14.04 -3.99
C GLN A 111 -1.07 -15.09 -5.07
N ALA A 112 -1.40 -14.83 -6.34
CA ALA A 112 -1.25 -15.72 -7.49
C ALA A 112 0.17 -15.65 -8.05
N LEU A 113 0.77 -14.46 -8.13
CA LEU A 113 2.22 -14.29 -8.30
C LEU A 113 2.96 -15.02 -7.17
N MET A 114 2.51 -14.86 -5.92
CA MET A 114 3.05 -15.58 -4.77
C MET A 114 2.74 -17.08 -4.77
N ALA A 115 1.66 -17.55 -5.42
CA ALA A 115 1.31 -18.97 -5.55
C ALA A 115 2.07 -19.65 -6.69
N GLU A 116 2.31 -18.97 -7.82
CA GLU A 116 3.28 -19.38 -8.84
C GLU A 116 4.72 -19.40 -8.28
N MET A 117 4.97 -18.64 -7.21
CA MET A 117 6.21 -18.62 -6.45
C MET A 117 6.23 -19.59 -5.25
N ALA A 118 5.08 -20.14 -4.84
CA ALA A 118 4.91 -21.03 -3.68
C ALA A 118 5.04 -22.51 -4.02
N LEU A 119 6.11 -22.86 -4.76
CA LEU A 119 6.71 -24.20 -4.63
C LEU A 119 7.77 -24.26 -3.52
N ASP A 120 8.04 -23.15 -2.81
CA ASP A 120 8.59 -23.18 -1.47
C ASP A 120 8.19 -21.89 -0.72
N ASP A 121 7.90 -22.08 0.57
CA ASP A 121 7.44 -21.17 1.64
C ASP A 121 7.53 -19.64 1.44
N HIS A 122 6.48 -18.94 1.88
CA HIS A 122 6.15 -17.51 1.68
C HIS A 122 7.29 -16.47 1.90
N ASP A 123 7.13 -15.33 1.19
CA ASP A 123 7.79 -14.01 1.33
C ASP A 123 8.97 -13.60 0.41
N LEU A 124 8.98 -14.04 -0.85
CA LEU A 124 9.97 -13.62 -1.87
C LEU A 124 10.03 -12.11 -2.22
N PHE A 125 8.94 -11.34 -2.14
CA PHE A 125 9.03 -9.87 -2.34
C PHE A 125 9.71 -9.18 -1.15
N GLU A 126 9.55 -9.74 0.06
CA GLU A 126 10.36 -9.32 1.20
C GLU A 126 11.81 -9.81 1.03
N ASP A 127 12.06 -11.02 0.52
CA ASP A 127 13.42 -11.49 0.22
C ASP A 127 14.11 -10.60 -0.82
N VAL A 128 13.41 -10.15 -1.85
CA VAL A 128 13.97 -9.25 -2.88
C VAL A 128 14.38 -7.90 -2.31
N LEU A 129 13.53 -7.30 -1.46
CA LEU A 129 13.74 -5.95 -0.95
C LEU A 129 14.55 -5.94 0.36
N TYR A 130 14.19 -6.78 1.33
CA TYR A 130 14.91 -6.95 2.59
C TYR A 130 16.12 -7.86 2.48
N GLY A 131 16.14 -8.85 1.59
CA GLY A 131 17.36 -9.63 1.34
C GLY A 131 18.44 -8.82 0.62
N ARG A 132 18.09 -7.89 -0.28
CA ARG A 132 19.07 -7.01 -0.94
C ARG A 132 19.52 -5.82 -0.09
N LEU A 133 18.73 -5.38 0.91
CA LEU A 133 19.00 -4.15 1.69
C LEU A 133 19.04 -4.28 3.22
N LEU A 134 18.41 -5.30 3.82
CA LEU A 134 18.17 -5.40 5.27
C LEU A 134 18.49 -6.80 5.88
N HIS A 135 19.28 -7.61 5.19
CA HIS A 135 19.92 -8.86 5.66
C HIS A 135 19.03 -10.03 6.08
N GLY A 136 17.72 -9.89 6.23
CA GLY A 136 16.85 -10.97 6.71
C GLY A 136 16.99 -12.29 5.95
N ASP A 137 17.12 -12.21 4.61
CA ASP A 137 17.07 -13.40 3.73
C ASP A 137 17.89 -13.25 2.41
N ALA A 138 19.03 -12.56 2.46
CA ALA A 138 19.87 -12.27 1.28
C ALA A 138 20.27 -13.53 0.47
N ASP A 139 20.56 -14.63 1.17
CA ASP A 139 20.96 -15.90 0.56
C ASP A 139 19.82 -16.63 -0.14
N ARG A 140 18.58 -16.46 0.33
CA ARG A 140 17.38 -17.01 -0.29
C ARG A 140 17.03 -16.23 -1.55
N PHE A 141 17.08 -14.91 -1.45
CA PHE A 141 16.89 -14.02 -2.61
C PHE A 141 17.85 -14.34 -3.75
N ARG A 142 19.15 -14.48 -3.46
CA ARG A 142 20.15 -14.86 -4.47
C ARG A 142 19.84 -16.19 -5.15
N ARG A 143 19.39 -17.20 -4.39
CA ARG A 143 19.05 -18.54 -4.92
C ARG A 143 17.82 -18.56 -5.83
N SER A 144 16.94 -17.57 -5.72
CA SER A 144 15.73 -17.47 -6.56
C SER A 144 16.03 -17.11 -8.03
N GLY A 145 17.22 -16.59 -8.33
CA GLY A 145 17.58 -16.07 -9.65
C GLY A 145 17.02 -14.66 -9.95
N TRP A 146 16.16 -14.11 -9.09
CA TRP A 146 15.60 -12.77 -9.26
C TRP A 146 16.61 -11.65 -9.02
N ALA A 147 17.69 -11.92 -8.28
CA ALA A 147 18.74 -10.95 -8.01
C ALA A 147 19.42 -10.42 -9.30
N GLU A 148 19.36 -11.21 -10.37
CA GLU A 148 19.98 -10.91 -11.66
C GLU A 148 18.95 -10.63 -12.77
N ASP A 149 17.64 -10.77 -12.49
CA ASP A 149 16.56 -10.62 -13.47
C ASP A 149 15.86 -9.25 -13.35
N TYR A 150 16.49 -8.25 -13.96
CA TYR A 150 16.02 -6.86 -13.98
C TYR A 150 14.63 -6.68 -14.61
N THR A 151 14.33 -7.45 -15.66
CA THR A 151 13.06 -7.33 -16.39
C THR A 151 11.91 -7.81 -15.52
N ARG A 152 12.10 -8.93 -14.82
CA ARG A 152 11.10 -9.49 -13.92
C ARG A 152 10.83 -8.58 -12.73
N LEU A 153 11.88 -8.02 -12.12
CA LEU A 153 11.76 -7.05 -11.04
C LEU A 153 10.99 -5.79 -11.48
N SER A 154 11.33 -5.26 -12.66
CA SER A 154 10.66 -4.06 -13.21
C SER A 154 9.20 -4.30 -13.54
N SER A 155 8.86 -5.49 -14.06
CA SER A 155 7.48 -5.87 -14.36
C SER A 155 6.62 -5.95 -13.10
N VAL A 156 7.14 -6.52 -12.01
CA VAL A 156 6.40 -6.57 -10.73
C VAL A 156 6.25 -5.16 -10.15
N ALA A 157 7.30 -4.34 -10.22
CA ALA A 157 7.24 -2.96 -9.76
C ALA A 157 6.23 -2.12 -10.57
N ALA A 158 6.01 -2.40 -11.86
CA ALA A 158 5.04 -1.69 -12.70
C ALA A 158 3.59 -1.82 -12.22
N GLY A 159 3.23 -2.92 -11.56
CA GLY A 159 1.91 -3.10 -10.93
C GLY A 159 1.60 -2.07 -9.83
N ARG A 160 2.60 -1.31 -9.37
CA ARG A 160 2.44 -0.26 -8.35
C ARG A 160 1.51 0.87 -8.79
N PHE A 161 1.47 1.22 -10.08
CA PHE A 161 0.79 2.45 -10.53
C PHE A 161 -0.72 2.43 -10.25
N ASP A 162 -1.34 1.26 -10.35
CA ASP A 162 -2.75 1.13 -10.02
C ASP A 162 -2.98 1.24 -8.50
N ALA A 163 -2.06 0.72 -7.68
CA ALA A 163 -2.07 0.90 -6.23
C ALA A 163 -1.83 2.36 -5.83
N GLU A 164 -0.90 3.07 -6.49
CA GLU A 164 -0.67 4.51 -6.29
C GLU A 164 -1.92 5.32 -6.63
N ARG A 165 -2.62 4.97 -7.71
CA ARG A 165 -3.88 5.63 -8.08
C ARG A 165 -4.94 5.44 -7.00
N ALA A 166 -5.13 4.21 -6.52
CA ALA A 166 -6.07 3.92 -5.42
C ALA A 166 -5.67 4.67 -4.13
N LEU A 167 -4.38 4.67 -3.81
CA LEU A 167 -3.82 5.35 -2.64
C LEU A 167 -4.03 6.86 -2.72
N LYS A 168 -3.76 7.48 -3.88
CA LYS A 168 -3.95 8.92 -4.11
C LYS A 168 -5.41 9.32 -3.97
N LYS A 169 -6.33 8.50 -4.49
CA LYS A 169 -7.77 8.73 -4.32
C LYS A 169 -8.17 8.68 -2.85
N ALA A 170 -7.78 7.63 -2.15
CA ALA A 170 -8.07 7.47 -0.72
C ALA A 170 -7.50 8.63 0.10
N LEU A 171 -6.24 9.03 -0.15
CA LEU A 171 -5.61 10.18 0.51
C LEU A 171 -6.42 11.46 0.29
N GLY A 172 -6.82 11.76 -0.95
CA GLY A 172 -7.62 12.94 -1.25
C GLY A 172 -8.93 12.99 -0.46
N VAL A 173 -9.61 11.86 -0.30
CA VAL A 173 -10.86 11.76 0.46
C VAL A 173 -10.61 11.94 1.97
N VAL A 174 -9.60 11.26 2.52
CA VAL A 174 -9.24 11.39 3.93
C VAL A 174 -8.83 12.82 4.27
N SER A 175 -7.93 13.42 3.48
CA SER A 175 -7.48 14.80 3.67
C SER A 175 -8.64 15.79 3.60
N TYR A 176 -9.57 15.62 2.65
CA TYR A 176 -10.78 16.43 2.58
C TYR A 176 -11.62 16.31 3.85
N GLY A 177 -11.92 15.09 4.30
CA GLY A 177 -12.74 14.86 5.48
C GLY A 177 -12.11 15.40 6.77
N LEU A 178 -10.78 15.27 6.91
CA LEU A 178 -10.05 15.82 8.06
C LEU A 178 -10.03 17.36 8.03
N ALA A 179 -9.72 17.96 6.88
CA ALA A 179 -9.59 19.42 6.75
C ALA A 179 -10.91 20.18 6.94
N ASN A 180 -12.05 19.52 6.69
CA ASN A 180 -13.38 20.10 6.86
C ASN A 180 -14.09 19.61 8.14
N GLU A 181 -13.35 18.93 9.02
CA GLU A 181 -13.87 18.38 10.29
C GLU A 181 -15.11 17.47 10.12
N LEU A 182 -15.21 16.77 8.99
CA LEU A 182 -16.34 15.90 8.62
C LEU A 182 -16.18 14.47 9.14
N LEU A 183 -15.03 14.16 9.75
CA LEU A 183 -14.68 12.85 10.30
C LEU A 183 -14.64 12.91 11.83
N ARG A 184 -15.31 11.98 12.50
CA ARG A 184 -15.30 11.82 13.96
C ARG A 184 -15.05 10.37 14.37
N PRO A 185 -14.59 10.12 15.61
CA PRO A 185 -14.54 8.76 16.12
C PRO A 185 -15.94 8.13 16.02
N PRO A 186 -16.07 6.88 15.54
CA PRO A 186 -17.36 6.22 15.50
C PRO A 186 -17.90 6.06 16.93
N GLU A 187 -19.21 6.17 17.11
CA GLU A 187 -19.83 5.90 18.40
C GLU A 187 -19.56 4.44 18.81
N PRO A 188 -19.24 4.18 20.09
CA PRO A 188 -19.03 2.82 20.57
C PRO A 188 -20.34 2.01 20.39
N GLY A 189 -20.36 1.08 19.43
CA GLY A 189 -21.53 0.26 19.08
C GLY A 189 -22.03 0.40 17.64
N GLY A 190 -21.43 1.28 16.82
CA GLY A 190 -21.71 1.38 15.38
C GLY A 190 -21.10 0.23 14.58
N ASP A 191 -21.58 -1.00 14.79
CA ASP A 191 -21.29 -2.11 13.89
C ASP A 191 -21.99 -1.83 12.56
N ALA A 192 -21.21 -1.44 11.54
CA ALA A 192 -21.59 -1.72 10.17
C ALA A 192 -21.58 -3.25 10.03
N GLU A 193 -22.76 -3.86 10.18
CA GLU A 193 -22.97 -5.29 9.96
C GLU A 193 -22.29 -5.71 8.64
N PRO A 194 -21.52 -6.81 8.64
CA PRO A 194 -21.05 -7.39 7.39
C PRO A 194 -22.28 -7.76 6.54
N PRO A 195 -22.24 -7.58 5.21
CA PRO A 195 -23.34 -8.02 4.36
C PRO A 195 -23.56 -9.52 4.61
N THR A 196 -24.78 -9.85 5.04
CA THR A 196 -25.24 -11.23 5.13
C THR A 196 -25.03 -11.88 3.78
N ALA A 197 -24.20 -12.91 3.75
CA ALA A 197 -24.19 -13.86 2.64
C ALA A 197 -25.56 -14.54 2.65
N GLU A 198 -26.40 -14.18 1.68
CA GLU A 198 -27.54 -15.04 1.31
C GLU A 198 -27.00 -16.21 0.47
N ASP A 199 -27.58 -17.38 0.74
CA ASP A 199 -27.21 -18.74 0.34
C ASP A 199 -26.99 -18.97 -1.18
#